data_AF-A0A0L0H5P9-F1
#
_entry.id   AF-A0A0L0H5P9-F1
#
_cell.length_a   1.000
_cell.length_b   1.000
_cell.length_c   1.000
_cell.angle_alpha   90.00
_cell.angle_beta   90.00
_cell.angle_gamma   90.00
#
_symmetry.space_group_name_H-M   'P 1'
#
loop_
_entity.id
_entity.type
_entity.pdbx_description
1 polymer ?
#
loop_
_entity_poly.entity_id
_entity_poly.type
_entity_poly.pdbx_seq_one_letter_code
_entity_poly.pdbx_strand_id
1 'polypeptide(L)'
;MPPKKKQKLEKLDKPTLHTCNKTSFAKAFLPNYHQRLRDYIAIIHQLADHASHALKFYILSAPTFPTVNEDTIEAILYLLNKGEAWQPRMDAKKAIRGCLLPYVQWYCQIVGFFHPNLRGEQQSINYLTASMMTNLKVNVQEHFMMMLLRYINLRLDVKGRKGQLPPKSDARKAFFTRLRYLKSVFLFDIVPESLDDLTAEESELLEEIWTLNLPFPDQDKLLAYLIAIDAMSFFPAYCWLSSLYEKHGFRWFSAIPLPRSLIQSHIRIDSKILYQHILCITQREAEAVEKVDLWLHVCNLRTKAFRSR
;
A
#
# COMPACT_ATOMS: atom_id res chain seq x y z
N MET A 1 -7.01 -23.14 -61.89
CA MET A 1 -6.66 -22.05 -60.95
C MET A 1 -5.62 -22.58 -59.97
N PRO A 2 -4.52 -21.86 -59.71
CA PRO A 2 -3.42 -22.35 -58.87
C PRO A 2 -3.79 -22.31 -57.38
N PRO A 3 -3.17 -23.16 -56.54
CA PRO A 3 -3.44 -23.19 -55.11
C PRO A 3 -2.85 -21.96 -54.41
N LYS A 4 -3.65 -21.31 -53.57
CA LYS A 4 -3.24 -20.17 -52.74
C LYS A 4 -2.06 -20.57 -51.86
N LYS A 5 -0.93 -19.86 -52.02
CA LYS A 5 0.23 -19.90 -51.12
C LYS A 5 -0.24 -19.65 -49.69
N LYS A 6 0.09 -20.57 -48.77
CA LYS A 6 0.06 -20.31 -47.33
C LYS A 6 1.02 -19.16 -47.06
N GLN A 7 0.49 -17.99 -46.71
CA GLN A 7 1.30 -16.93 -46.09
C GLN A 7 1.91 -17.52 -44.81
N LYS A 8 3.24 -17.61 -44.78
CA LYS A 8 3.96 -17.76 -43.51
C LYS A 8 3.63 -16.52 -42.70
N LEU A 9 2.88 -16.70 -41.62
CA LEU A 9 2.78 -15.71 -40.56
C LEU A 9 4.23 -15.47 -40.10
N GLU A 10 4.76 -14.28 -40.41
CA GLU A 10 6.01 -13.82 -39.81
C GLU A 10 5.87 -13.99 -38.30
N LYS A 11 6.84 -14.67 -37.70
CA LYS A 11 6.93 -14.77 -36.25
C LYS A 11 7.05 -13.34 -35.74
N LEU A 12 5.95 -12.78 -35.25
CA LEU A 12 5.98 -11.60 -34.41
C LEU A 12 6.99 -11.92 -33.30
N ASP A 13 8.08 -11.16 -33.26
CA ASP A 13 9.06 -11.24 -32.19
C ASP A 13 8.29 -11.15 -30.87
N LYS A 14 8.29 -12.26 -30.13
CA LYS A 14 7.72 -12.28 -28.78
C LYS A 14 8.43 -11.17 -28.01
N PRO A 15 7.72 -10.29 -27.30
CA PRO A 15 8.36 -9.30 -26.45
C PRO A 15 9.33 -10.05 -25.55
N THR A 16 10.59 -9.63 -25.59
CA THR A 16 11.69 -10.21 -24.83
C THR A 16 11.30 -10.16 -23.36
N LEU A 17 10.74 -11.26 -22.85
CA LEU A 17 10.48 -11.46 -21.44
C LEU A 17 11.76 -11.09 -20.71
N HIS A 18 11.74 -10.02 -19.92
CA HIS A 18 12.89 -9.59 -19.13
C HIS A 18 13.36 -10.76 -18.27
N THR A 19 14.37 -11.49 -18.74
CA THR A 19 14.84 -12.67 -18.05
C THR A 19 15.63 -12.20 -16.83
N CYS A 20 15.03 -12.31 -15.65
CA CYS A 20 15.71 -12.06 -14.38
C CYS A 20 16.99 -12.90 -14.31
N ASN A 21 18.14 -12.25 -14.15
CA ASN A 21 19.39 -12.96 -13.95
C ASN A 21 19.53 -13.37 -12.49
N LYS A 22 19.37 -14.66 -12.20
CA LYS A 22 19.53 -15.22 -10.84
C LYS A 22 21.01 -15.40 -10.52
N THR A 23 21.70 -14.30 -10.20
CA THR A 23 23.09 -14.30 -9.71
C THR A 23 23.10 -13.84 -8.25
N SER A 24 23.87 -14.51 -7.39
CA SER A 24 23.97 -14.10 -5.99
C SER A 24 24.66 -12.74 -5.88
N PHE A 25 24.25 -11.94 -4.89
CA PHE A 25 24.80 -10.60 -4.65
C PHE A 25 26.33 -10.58 -4.61
N ALA A 26 26.94 -11.49 -3.82
CA ALA A 26 28.39 -11.57 -3.68
C ALA A 26 29.12 -11.92 -4.99
N LYS A 27 28.45 -12.62 -5.92
CA LYS A 27 29.01 -12.91 -7.23
C LYS A 27 28.83 -11.72 -8.16
N ALA A 28 27.68 -11.04 -8.12
CA ALA A 28 27.31 -9.97 -9.05
C ALA A 28 28.19 -8.72 -8.94
N PHE A 29 28.71 -8.41 -7.76
CA PHE A 29 29.48 -7.19 -7.48
C PHE A 29 30.92 -7.50 -7.06
N LEU A 30 31.83 -6.56 -7.28
CA LEU A 30 33.21 -6.67 -6.82
C LEU A 30 33.28 -6.54 -5.27
N PRO A 31 34.16 -7.30 -4.58
CA PRO A 31 34.21 -7.34 -3.12
C PRO A 31 34.35 -5.98 -2.44
N ASN A 32 35.10 -5.06 -3.04
CA ASN A 32 35.38 -3.72 -2.49
C ASN A 32 34.12 -2.86 -2.29
N TYR A 33 33.00 -3.20 -2.96
CA TYR A 33 31.75 -2.44 -2.89
C TYR A 33 30.64 -3.18 -2.13
N HIS A 34 30.86 -4.42 -1.69
CA HIS A 34 29.83 -5.24 -1.06
C HIS A 34 29.23 -4.57 0.17
N GLN A 35 30.07 -4.01 1.04
CA GLN A 35 29.60 -3.39 2.28
C GLN A 35 28.78 -2.13 1.99
N ARG A 36 29.29 -1.22 1.16
CA ARG A 36 28.58 0.02 0.78
C ARG A 36 27.22 -0.25 0.14
N LEU A 37 27.15 -1.26 -0.74
CA LEU A 37 25.90 -1.69 -1.33
C LEU A 37 24.93 -2.24 -0.27
N ARG A 38 25.41 -3.06 0.66
CA ARG A 38 24.59 -3.60 1.77
C ARG A 38 24.12 -2.49 2.71
N ASP A 39 24.98 -1.54 3.04
CA ASP A 39 24.64 -0.39 3.89
C ASP A 39 23.55 0.45 3.24
N TYR A 40 23.72 0.79 1.95
CA TYR A 40 22.70 1.50 1.18
C TYR A 40 21.36 0.73 1.20
N ILE A 41 21.40 -0.56 0.90
CA ILE A 41 20.23 -1.44 0.90
C ILE A 41 19.55 -1.46 2.27
N ALA A 42 20.32 -1.59 3.34
CA ALA A 42 19.82 -1.61 4.71
C ALA A 42 19.13 -0.29 5.08
N ILE A 43 19.69 0.86 4.70
CA ILE A 43 19.07 2.17 4.94
C ILE A 43 17.73 2.28 4.21
N ILE A 44 17.64 1.84 2.96
CA ILE A 44 16.37 1.86 2.21
C ILE A 44 15.32 0.94 2.86
N HIS A 45 15.72 -0.23 3.36
CA HIS A 45 14.81 -1.10 4.12
C HIS A 45 14.32 -0.44 5.41
N GLN A 46 15.22 0.14 6.19
CA GLN A 46 14.86 0.86 7.41
C GLN A 46 13.90 2.01 7.11
N LEU A 47 14.15 2.79 6.05
CA LEU A 47 13.22 3.85 5.63
C LEU A 47 11.83 3.30 5.31
N ALA A 48 11.72 2.16 4.62
CA ALA A 48 10.43 1.55 4.31
C ALA A 48 9.67 1.08 5.56
N ASP A 49 10.37 0.43 6.48
CA ASP A 49 9.80 -0.07 7.73
C ASP A 49 9.32 1.08 8.61
N HIS A 50 10.20 2.06 8.85
CA HIS A 50 9.88 3.22 9.66
C HIS A 50 8.84 4.13 9.00
N ALA A 51 8.77 4.23 7.67
CA ALA A 51 7.71 4.97 6.99
C ALA A 51 6.35 4.31 7.16
N SER A 52 6.29 2.97 7.11
CA SER A 52 5.04 2.24 7.35
C SER A 52 4.53 2.45 8.78
N HIS A 53 5.45 2.44 9.75
CA HIS A 53 5.14 2.70 11.15
C HIS A 53 4.76 4.16 11.40
N ALA A 54 5.50 5.11 10.85
CA ALA A 54 5.22 6.54 10.97
C ALA A 54 3.87 6.91 10.34
N LEU A 55 3.54 6.30 9.19
CA LEU A 55 2.22 6.45 8.58
C LEU A 55 1.11 5.92 9.48
N LYS A 56 1.29 4.71 10.02
CA LYS A 56 0.32 4.14 10.97
C LYS A 56 0.17 5.03 12.21
N PHE A 57 1.27 5.52 12.74
CA PHE A 57 1.30 6.43 13.88
C PHE A 57 0.54 7.72 13.59
N TYR A 58 0.80 8.36 12.45
CA TYR A 58 0.07 9.55 12.01
C TYR A 58 -1.44 9.30 11.91
N ILE A 59 -1.85 8.22 11.25
CA ILE A 59 -3.27 7.90 11.05
C ILE A 59 -4.01 7.67 12.37
N LEU A 60 -3.36 7.01 13.34
CA LEU A 60 -3.96 6.72 14.65
C LEU A 60 -3.91 7.92 15.61
N SER A 61 -2.94 8.82 15.44
CA SER A 61 -2.78 10.01 16.27
C SER A 61 -3.53 11.23 15.75
N ALA A 62 -3.98 11.21 14.49
CA ALA A 62 -4.79 12.28 13.92
C ALA A 62 -6.18 12.33 14.60
N PRO A 63 -6.78 13.52 14.78
CA PRO A 63 -8.11 13.65 15.39
C PRO A 63 -9.21 12.90 14.63
N THR A 64 -9.04 12.75 13.32
CA THR A 64 -9.90 11.95 12.44
C THR A 64 -9.02 11.18 11.47
N PHE A 65 -9.52 10.07 10.92
CA PHE A 65 -8.77 9.30 9.93
C PHE A 65 -8.56 10.13 8.65
N PRO A 66 -7.31 10.49 8.31
CA PRO A 66 -7.03 11.37 7.20
C PRO A 66 -7.11 10.63 5.86
N THR A 67 -7.35 11.38 4.78
CA THR A 67 -7.12 10.88 3.42
C THR A 67 -5.62 10.72 3.19
N VAL A 68 -5.21 9.54 2.73
CA VAL A 68 -3.80 9.23 2.44
C VAL A 68 -3.60 9.12 0.93
N ASN A 69 -2.61 9.85 0.42
CA ASN A 69 -2.20 9.84 -0.98
C ASN A 69 -0.68 9.68 -1.12
N GLU A 70 -0.20 9.67 -2.37
CA GLU A 70 1.23 9.54 -2.67
C GLU A 70 2.07 10.65 -2.03
N ASP A 71 1.60 11.90 -2.07
CA ASP A 71 2.31 13.03 -1.45
C ASP A 71 2.46 12.88 0.07
N THR A 72 1.47 12.29 0.74
CA THR A 72 1.52 12.00 2.19
C THR A 72 2.65 11.03 2.49
N ILE A 73 2.72 9.93 1.74
CA ILE A 73 3.74 8.89 1.93
C ILE A 73 5.13 9.42 1.54
N GLU A 74 5.23 10.14 0.41
CA GLU A 74 6.46 10.78 -0.05
C GLU A 74 7.00 11.75 1.01
N ALA A 75 6.13 12.57 1.60
CA ALA A 75 6.51 13.51 2.66
C ALA A 75 7.01 12.79 3.92
N ILE A 76 6.35 11.72 4.36
CA ILE A 76 6.82 10.90 5.50
C ILE A 76 8.21 10.35 5.20
N LEU A 77 8.45 9.79 4.02
CA LEU A 77 9.75 9.26 3.62
C LEU A 77 10.85 10.34 3.61
N TYR A 78 10.55 11.53 3.10
CA TYR A 78 11.48 12.65 3.13
C TYR A 78 11.77 13.16 4.54
N LEU A 79 10.74 13.29 5.38
CA LEU A 79 10.87 13.70 6.77
C LEU A 79 11.66 12.66 7.57
N LEU A 80 11.49 11.37 7.32
CA LEU A 80 12.32 10.33 7.92
C LEU A 80 13.76 10.40 7.39
N ASN A 81 13.99 10.65 6.10
CA ASN A 81 15.35 10.74 5.57
C ASN A 81 16.11 11.97 6.06
N LYS A 82 15.48 13.16 6.07
CA LYS A 82 16.15 14.46 6.24
C LYS A 82 15.70 15.27 7.45
N GLY A 83 14.63 14.84 8.13
CA GLY A 83 14.02 15.63 9.21
C GLY A 83 13.66 17.04 8.72
N GLU A 84 13.99 18.03 9.54
CA GLU A 84 13.73 19.44 9.25
C GLU A 84 14.49 19.98 8.03
N ALA A 85 15.58 19.33 7.63
CA ALA A 85 16.38 19.74 6.48
C ALA A 85 15.65 19.49 5.14
N TRP A 86 14.56 18.71 5.13
CA TRP A 86 13.70 18.66 3.95
C TRP A 86 12.88 19.95 3.83
N GLN A 87 13.20 20.74 2.81
CA GLN A 87 12.57 22.04 2.52
C GLN A 87 11.97 22.01 1.10
N PRO A 88 10.72 21.54 0.94
CA PRO A 88 10.07 21.48 -0.37
C PRO A 88 9.78 22.88 -0.91
N ARG A 89 9.87 23.04 -2.23
CA ARG A 89 9.66 24.34 -2.89
C ARG A 89 8.19 24.64 -3.19
N MET A 90 7.42 23.62 -3.57
CA MET A 90 6.00 23.76 -3.93
C MET A 90 5.14 23.96 -2.69
N ASP A 91 4.20 24.89 -2.74
CA ASP A 91 3.38 25.27 -1.57
C ASP A 91 2.51 24.12 -1.07
N ALA A 92 1.97 23.29 -1.97
CA ALA A 92 1.25 22.06 -1.58
C ALA A 92 2.12 21.12 -0.74
N LYS A 93 3.40 20.92 -1.11
CA LYS A 93 4.34 20.10 -0.34
C LYS A 93 4.77 20.77 0.97
N LYS A 94 4.85 22.10 1.02
CA LYS A 94 5.09 22.84 2.27
C LYS A 94 3.93 22.65 3.25
N ALA A 95 2.69 22.71 2.78
CA ALA A 95 1.50 22.48 3.60
C ALA A 95 1.49 21.06 4.18
N ILE A 96 1.73 20.05 3.34
CA ILE A 96 1.83 18.65 3.78
C ILE A 96 2.96 18.47 4.79
N ARG A 97 4.14 19.06 4.54
CA ARG A 97 5.25 19.07 5.51
C ARG A 97 4.83 19.68 6.85
N GLY A 98 4.16 20.83 6.83
CA GLY A 98 3.69 21.49 8.04
C GLY A 98 2.73 20.63 8.86
N CYS A 99 1.85 19.88 8.18
CA CYS A 99 0.94 18.93 8.81
C CYS A 99 1.67 17.72 9.41
N LEU A 100 2.60 17.11 8.68
CA LEU A 100 3.20 15.82 9.04
C LEU A 100 4.43 15.92 9.95
N LEU A 101 5.18 17.04 9.90
CA LEU A 101 6.43 17.20 10.65
C LEU A 101 6.26 16.93 12.15
N PRO A 102 5.25 17.47 12.87
CA PRO A 102 5.06 17.19 14.29
C PRO A 102 4.87 15.69 14.58
N TYR A 103 4.10 14.99 13.76
CA TYR A 103 3.84 13.55 13.93
C TYR A 103 5.09 12.71 13.66
N VAL A 104 5.86 13.04 12.62
CA VAL A 104 7.10 12.32 12.30
C VAL A 104 8.17 12.58 13.37
N GLN A 105 8.30 13.81 13.86
CA GLN A 105 9.21 14.12 14.97
C GLN A 105 8.84 13.35 16.24
N TRP A 106 7.56 13.36 16.60
CA TRP A 106 7.07 12.63 17.76
C TRP A 106 7.30 11.12 17.63
N TYR A 107 7.00 10.56 16.46
CA TYR A 107 7.33 9.17 16.15
C TYR A 107 8.82 8.88 16.33
N CYS A 108 9.70 9.67 15.70
CA CYS A 108 11.16 9.49 15.80
C CYS A 108 11.66 9.54 17.25
N GLN A 109 11.10 10.41 18.08
CA GLN A 109 11.42 10.51 19.51
C GLN A 109 11.02 9.24 20.27
N ILE A 110 9.82 8.71 20.02
CA ILE A 110 9.34 7.48 20.67
C ILE A 110 10.21 6.28 20.30
N VAL A 111 10.55 6.13 19.03
CA VAL A 111 11.25 4.92 18.55
C VAL A 111 12.78 5.07 18.50
N GLY A 112 13.32 6.26 18.80
CA GLY A 112 14.75 6.54 18.71
C GLY A 112 15.30 6.48 17.28
N PHE A 113 14.53 6.89 16.27
CA PHE A 113 14.95 6.82 14.86
C PHE A 113 15.86 7.99 14.48
N PHE A 114 17.00 7.68 13.86
CA PHE A 114 17.97 8.66 13.38
C PHE A 114 17.85 8.87 11.87
N HIS A 115 17.83 10.14 11.45
CA HIS A 115 17.74 10.53 10.04
C HIS A 115 18.98 10.09 9.26
N PRO A 116 18.88 9.20 8.25
CA PRO A 116 20.04 8.71 7.50
C PRO A 116 20.65 9.75 6.57
N ASN A 117 19.93 10.84 6.24
CA ASN A 117 20.40 11.95 5.41
C ASN A 117 20.99 11.51 4.06
N LEU A 118 20.37 10.53 3.41
CA LEU A 118 20.73 10.12 2.06
C LEU A 118 20.55 11.30 1.10
N ARG A 119 21.52 11.48 0.20
CA ARG A 119 21.50 12.46 -0.88
C ARG A 119 21.09 11.79 -2.21
N GLY A 120 20.42 12.50 -3.11
CA GLY A 120 20.08 11.95 -4.43
C GLY A 120 19.12 10.76 -4.40
N GLU A 121 18.32 10.66 -3.34
CA GLU A 121 17.49 9.52 -2.97
C GLU A 121 16.09 9.50 -3.63
N GLN A 122 15.79 10.48 -4.49
CA GLN A 122 14.47 10.68 -5.09
C GLN A 122 13.92 9.39 -5.73
N GLN A 123 14.74 8.61 -6.44
CA GLN A 123 14.27 7.37 -7.08
C GLN A 123 13.88 6.30 -6.07
N SER A 124 14.62 6.19 -4.96
CA SER A 124 14.30 5.24 -3.90
C SER A 124 13.04 5.66 -3.15
N ILE A 125 12.91 6.95 -2.84
CA ILE A 125 11.67 7.49 -2.24
C ILE A 125 10.48 7.27 -3.17
N ASN A 126 10.57 7.61 -4.46
CA ASN A 126 9.49 7.39 -5.41
C ASN A 126 9.06 5.93 -5.50
N TYR A 127 10.02 5.00 -5.49
CA TYR A 127 9.73 3.57 -5.49
C TYR A 127 9.02 3.13 -4.21
N LEU A 128 9.52 3.56 -3.05
CA LEU A 128 8.91 3.26 -1.75
C LEU A 128 7.50 3.85 -1.65
N THR A 129 7.29 5.10 -2.09
CA THR A 129 5.97 5.74 -2.17
C THR A 129 5.00 4.89 -2.96
N ALA A 130 5.35 4.54 -4.21
CA ALA A 130 4.50 3.73 -5.06
C ALA A 130 4.23 2.34 -4.47
N SER A 131 5.24 1.69 -3.87
CA SER A 131 5.09 0.39 -3.23
C SER A 131 4.15 0.44 -2.04
N MET A 132 4.31 1.42 -1.15
CA MET A 132 3.44 1.59 0.02
C MET A 132 2.02 1.95 -0.38
N MET A 133 1.87 2.87 -1.36
CA MET A 133 0.57 3.26 -1.90
C MET A 133 -0.17 2.07 -2.51
N THR A 134 0.53 1.24 -3.28
CA THR A 134 -0.03 0.01 -3.85
C THR A 134 -0.47 -0.96 -2.77
N ASN A 135 0.33 -1.15 -1.72
CA ASN A 135 -0.02 -2.04 -0.62
C ASN A 135 -1.30 -1.58 0.10
N LEU A 136 -1.45 -0.28 0.37
CA LEU A 136 -2.67 0.27 0.97
C LEU A 136 -3.88 0.09 0.05
N LYS A 137 -3.73 0.46 -1.23
CA LYS A 137 -4.78 0.34 -2.23
C LYS A 137 -5.28 -1.10 -2.36
N VAL A 138 -4.37 -2.06 -2.54
CA VAL A 138 -4.71 -3.49 -2.65
C VAL A 138 -5.36 -3.99 -1.37
N ASN A 139 -4.87 -3.58 -0.18
CA ASN A 139 -5.48 -3.98 1.09
C ASN A 139 -6.94 -3.53 1.20
N VAL A 140 -7.27 -2.31 0.73
CA VAL A 140 -8.66 -1.83 0.71
C VAL A 140 -9.47 -2.59 -0.35
N GLN A 141 -8.97 -2.69 -1.59
CA GLN A 141 -9.65 -3.35 -2.71
C GLN A 141 -10.04 -4.80 -2.39
N GLU A 142 -9.12 -5.56 -1.80
CA GLU A 142 -9.28 -7.00 -1.58
C GLU A 142 -10.06 -7.32 -0.31
N HIS A 143 -10.05 -6.45 0.70
CA HIS A 143 -10.53 -6.82 2.04
C HIS A 143 -11.66 -5.95 2.58
N PHE A 144 -11.87 -4.73 2.10
CA PHE A 144 -12.84 -3.84 2.74
C PHE A 144 -14.26 -4.41 2.74
N MET A 145 -14.76 -4.85 1.58
CA MET A 145 -16.10 -5.46 1.46
C MET A 145 -16.25 -6.71 2.33
N MET A 146 -15.22 -7.56 2.36
CA MET A 146 -15.22 -8.77 3.17
C MET A 146 -15.31 -8.44 4.66
N MET A 147 -14.52 -7.46 5.11
CA MET A 147 -14.50 -7.05 6.52
C MET A 147 -15.80 -6.36 6.93
N LEU A 148 -16.43 -5.57 6.04
CA LEU A 148 -17.72 -4.93 6.29
C LEU A 148 -18.85 -5.97 6.41
N LEU A 149 -18.92 -6.91 5.46
CA LEU A 149 -19.89 -8.02 5.52
C LEU A 149 -19.69 -8.89 6.76
N ARG A 150 -18.44 -9.13 7.14
CA ARG A 150 -18.10 -9.86 8.35
C ARG A 150 -18.54 -9.10 9.61
N TYR A 151 -18.42 -7.78 9.63
CA TYR A 151 -18.85 -6.95 10.75
C TYR A 151 -20.36 -7.08 10.98
N ILE A 152 -21.15 -6.93 9.91
CA ILE A 152 -22.61 -7.12 9.92
C ILE A 152 -22.96 -8.51 10.47
N ASN A 153 -22.28 -9.56 9.99
CA ASN A 153 -22.54 -10.92 10.44
C ASN A 153 -22.20 -11.15 11.93
N LEU A 154 -21.16 -10.49 12.44
CA LEU A 154 -20.74 -10.58 13.83
C LEU A 154 -21.74 -9.87 14.74
N ARG A 155 -22.16 -8.65 14.39
CA ARG A 155 -23.13 -7.87 15.17
C ARG A 155 -24.50 -8.53 15.27
N LEU A 156 -24.95 -9.18 14.19
CA LEU A 156 -26.23 -9.90 14.18
C LEU A 156 -26.13 -11.35 14.70
N ASP A 157 -24.99 -11.75 15.27
CA ASP A 157 -24.68 -13.12 15.71
C ASP A 157 -25.20 -14.21 14.75
N VAL A 158 -24.88 -14.05 13.45
CA VAL A 158 -25.42 -14.94 12.40
C VAL A 158 -25.03 -16.39 12.67
N LYS A 159 -23.86 -16.63 13.26
CA LYS A 159 -23.37 -17.98 13.56
C LYS A 159 -24.15 -18.60 14.73
N GLY A 160 -24.36 -17.88 15.83
CA GLY A 160 -25.13 -18.36 16.97
C GLY A 160 -26.60 -18.60 16.60
N ARG A 161 -27.24 -17.61 15.97
CA ARG A 161 -28.64 -17.72 15.49
C ARG A 161 -28.82 -18.88 14.50
N LYS A 162 -27.88 -19.08 13.56
CA LYS A 162 -27.91 -20.23 12.63
C LYS A 162 -27.80 -21.59 13.35
N GLY A 163 -27.07 -21.67 14.46
CA GLY A 163 -26.92 -22.87 15.27
C GLY A 163 -28.16 -23.20 16.10
N GLN A 164 -28.85 -22.17 16.60
CA GLN A 164 -30.08 -22.30 17.40
C GLN A 164 -31.31 -22.63 16.53
N LEU A 165 -31.35 -22.15 15.28
CA LEU A 165 -32.49 -22.33 14.40
C LEU A 165 -32.46 -23.69 13.67
N PRO A 166 -33.54 -24.51 13.77
CA PRO A 166 -33.59 -25.83 13.13
C PRO A 166 -33.33 -25.74 11.62
N PRO A 167 -32.61 -26.70 11.02
CA PRO A 167 -32.43 -26.77 9.57
C PRO A 167 -33.78 -26.78 8.83
N LYS A 168 -33.88 -26.03 7.73
CA LYS A 168 -35.06 -25.92 6.86
C LYS A 168 -36.33 -25.33 7.49
N SER A 169 -36.30 -24.85 8.74
CA SER A 169 -37.46 -24.18 9.36
C SER A 169 -37.78 -22.83 8.71
N ASP A 170 -39.04 -22.42 8.78
CA ASP A 170 -39.47 -21.13 8.23
C ASP A 170 -38.89 -19.95 9.02
N ALA A 171 -38.69 -20.10 10.34
CA ALA A 171 -37.96 -19.13 11.15
C ALA A 171 -36.53 -18.91 10.64
N ARG A 172 -35.84 -19.99 10.25
CA ARG A 172 -34.51 -19.90 9.65
C ARG A 172 -34.52 -19.22 8.29
N LYS A 173 -35.50 -19.52 7.44
CA LYS A 173 -35.67 -18.83 6.16
C LYS A 173 -35.92 -17.33 6.37
N ALA A 174 -36.85 -16.97 7.25
CA ALA A 174 -37.19 -15.59 7.58
C ALA A 174 -35.96 -14.81 8.08
N PHE A 175 -35.16 -15.41 8.98
CA PHE A 175 -33.91 -14.82 9.45
C PHE A 175 -32.93 -14.52 8.30
N PHE A 176 -32.69 -15.47 7.39
CA PHE A 176 -31.78 -15.24 6.26
C PHE A 176 -32.34 -14.27 5.22
N THR A 177 -33.67 -14.21 5.05
CA THR A 177 -34.33 -13.18 4.23
C THR A 177 -34.13 -11.80 4.84
N ARG A 178 -34.33 -11.63 6.15
CA ARG A 178 -34.07 -10.36 6.87
C ARG A 178 -32.60 -9.97 6.80
N LEU A 179 -31.67 -10.90 7.01
CA LEU A 179 -30.24 -10.65 6.87
C LEU A 179 -29.85 -10.17 5.46
N ARG A 180 -30.46 -10.74 4.41
CA ARG A 180 -30.24 -10.31 3.03
C ARG A 180 -30.77 -8.88 2.82
N TYR A 181 -31.97 -8.60 3.31
CA TYR A 181 -32.56 -7.27 3.27
C TYR A 181 -31.68 -6.23 3.98
N LEU A 182 -31.25 -6.49 5.22
CA LEU A 182 -30.37 -5.57 5.95
C LEU A 182 -29.06 -5.31 5.20
N LYS A 183 -28.45 -6.35 4.61
CA LYS A 183 -27.24 -6.19 3.80
C LYS A 183 -27.47 -5.34 2.55
N SER A 184 -28.62 -5.46 1.87
CA SER A 184 -28.94 -4.57 0.74
C SER A 184 -29.16 -3.13 1.18
N VAL A 185 -29.71 -2.91 2.38
CA VAL A 185 -29.88 -1.59 2.97
C VAL A 185 -28.53 -0.97 3.33
N PHE A 186 -27.68 -1.72 4.02
CA PHE A 186 -26.35 -1.25 4.46
C PHE A 186 -25.36 -1.01 3.32
N LEU A 187 -25.49 -1.74 2.21
CA LEU A 187 -24.56 -1.70 1.08
C LEU A 187 -25.12 -0.96 -0.14
N PHE A 188 -26.28 -0.30 0.05
CA PHE A 188 -26.93 0.64 -0.86
C PHE A 188 -27.12 0.15 -2.31
N ASP A 189 -28.04 -0.80 -2.49
CA ASP A 189 -28.82 -0.90 -3.74
C ASP A 189 -30.28 -0.39 -3.56
N ILE A 190 -30.78 -0.29 -2.31
CA ILE A 190 -32.18 0.04 -2.02
C ILE A 190 -32.23 0.92 -0.75
N VAL A 191 -32.65 2.18 -0.87
CA VAL A 191 -33.05 3.00 0.28
C VAL A 191 -34.38 2.42 0.80
N PRO A 192 -34.49 2.00 2.07
CA PRO A 192 -35.76 1.53 2.64
C PRO A 192 -36.83 2.61 2.51
N GLU A 193 -38.03 2.24 2.04
CA GLU A 193 -39.19 3.14 2.04
C GLU A 193 -39.65 3.49 3.48
N SER A 194 -39.34 2.64 4.47
CA SER A 194 -39.50 2.92 5.90
C SER A 194 -38.43 2.19 6.72
N LEU A 195 -37.87 2.88 7.71
CA LEU A 195 -36.94 2.35 8.72
C LEU A 195 -37.66 1.90 10.01
N ASP A 196 -38.98 2.03 10.06
CA ASP A 196 -39.78 1.86 11.28
C ASP A 196 -39.88 0.39 11.74
N ASP A 197 -39.46 -0.55 10.89
CA ASP A 197 -39.47 -2.00 11.16
C ASP A 197 -38.14 -2.53 11.72
N LEU A 198 -37.13 -1.69 11.98
CA LEU A 198 -35.84 -2.14 12.51
C LEU A 198 -35.91 -2.45 14.01
N THR A 199 -35.33 -3.57 14.43
CA THR A 199 -35.08 -3.81 15.85
C THR A 199 -34.03 -2.82 16.38
N ALA A 200 -33.95 -2.63 17.69
CA ALA A 200 -32.95 -1.74 18.30
C ALA A 200 -31.50 -2.10 17.89
N GLU A 201 -31.18 -3.41 17.82
CA GLU A 201 -29.87 -3.90 17.37
C GLU A 201 -29.60 -3.58 15.89
N GLU A 202 -30.63 -3.71 15.04
CA GLU A 202 -30.52 -3.44 13.59
C GLU A 202 -30.40 -1.94 13.31
N SER A 203 -31.11 -1.10 14.07
CA SER A 203 -31.02 0.36 14.01
C SER A 203 -29.64 0.84 14.48
N GLU A 204 -29.12 0.34 15.61
CA GLU A 204 -27.76 0.67 16.06
C GLU A 204 -26.69 0.26 15.03
N LEU A 205 -26.84 -0.91 14.43
CA LEU A 205 -25.93 -1.36 13.37
C LEU A 205 -26.00 -0.46 12.12
N LEU A 206 -27.19 -0.01 11.74
CA LEU A 206 -27.38 0.92 10.62
C LEU A 206 -26.65 2.23 10.86
N GLU A 207 -26.86 2.83 12.02
CA GLU A 207 -26.24 4.09 12.43
C GLU A 207 -24.72 3.98 12.38
N GLU A 208 -24.14 2.90 12.93
CA GLU A 208 -22.69 2.71 12.88
C GLU A 208 -22.15 2.53 11.46
N ILE A 209 -22.87 1.85 10.57
CA ILE A 209 -22.45 1.74 9.16
C ILE A 209 -22.53 3.10 8.48
N TRP A 210 -23.52 3.93 8.81
CA TRP A 210 -23.59 5.31 8.32
C TRP A 210 -22.45 6.20 8.86
N THR A 211 -21.99 5.98 10.09
CA THR A 211 -20.82 6.72 10.62
C THR A 211 -19.53 6.48 9.83
N LEU A 212 -19.46 5.42 9.01
CA LEU A 212 -18.32 5.18 8.12
C LEU A 212 -18.18 6.26 7.03
N ASN A 213 -19.20 7.09 6.80
CA ASN A 213 -19.20 8.18 5.81
C ASN A 213 -18.68 7.71 4.44
N LEU A 214 -19.25 6.62 3.95
CA LEU A 214 -18.82 6.01 2.68
C LEU A 214 -18.99 7.02 1.52
N PRO A 215 -17.96 7.23 0.69
CA PRO A 215 -18.04 8.14 -0.44
C PRO A 215 -18.90 7.50 -1.54
N PHE A 216 -20.20 7.83 -1.56
CA PHE A 216 -21.14 7.45 -2.60
C PHE A 216 -21.30 8.61 -3.60
N PRO A 217 -20.57 8.62 -4.74
CA PRO A 217 -20.70 9.69 -5.72
C PRO A 217 -21.98 9.59 -6.56
N ASP A 218 -22.52 8.38 -6.79
CA ASP A 218 -23.73 8.12 -7.58
C ASP A 218 -24.47 6.88 -7.07
N GLN A 219 -25.81 6.93 -6.98
CA GLN A 219 -26.66 5.82 -6.50
C GLN A 219 -26.74 4.61 -7.45
N ASP A 220 -26.14 4.70 -8.65
CA ASP A 220 -26.32 3.69 -9.71
C ASP A 220 -25.22 2.61 -9.75
N LYS A 221 -24.23 2.65 -8.85
CA LYS A 221 -23.08 1.74 -8.87
C LYS A 221 -22.94 0.98 -7.56
N LEU A 222 -22.84 -0.35 -7.68
CA LEU A 222 -22.57 -1.25 -6.56
C LEU A 222 -21.31 -0.81 -5.78
N LEU A 223 -21.39 -0.80 -4.44
CA LEU A 223 -20.29 -0.43 -3.56
C LEU A 223 -18.98 -1.19 -3.86
N ALA A 224 -19.07 -2.50 -4.17
CA ALA A 224 -17.91 -3.30 -4.53
C ALA A 224 -17.18 -2.78 -5.79
N TYR A 225 -17.94 -2.26 -6.76
CA TYR A 225 -17.37 -1.65 -7.96
C TYR A 225 -16.70 -0.31 -7.63
N LEU A 226 -17.34 0.53 -6.80
CA LEU A 226 -16.76 1.81 -6.35
C LEU A 226 -15.42 1.63 -5.63
N ILE A 227 -15.34 0.64 -4.74
CA ILE A 227 -14.10 0.29 -4.04
C ILE A 227 -13.02 -0.19 -5.01
N ALA A 228 -13.39 -0.95 -6.05
CA ALA A 228 -12.43 -1.43 -7.04
C ALA A 228 -11.82 -0.28 -7.86
N ILE A 229 -12.61 0.72 -8.24
CA ILE A 229 -12.14 1.85 -9.07
C ILE A 229 -11.38 2.90 -8.27
N ASP A 230 -11.81 3.21 -7.04
CA ASP A 230 -11.27 4.29 -6.22
C ASP A 230 -11.12 3.88 -4.75
N ALA A 231 -10.32 2.84 -4.51
CA ALA A 231 -10.18 2.25 -3.18
C ALA A 231 -9.73 3.25 -2.09
N MET A 232 -8.95 4.27 -2.44
CA MET A 232 -8.33 5.14 -1.44
C MET A 232 -9.28 6.17 -0.87
N SER A 233 -10.37 6.51 -1.56
CA SER A 233 -11.45 7.29 -0.95
C SER A 233 -12.16 6.51 0.17
N PHE A 234 -12.15 5.18 0.13
CA PHE A 234 -12.70 4.31 1.18
C PHE A 234 -11.70 4.00 2.31
N PHE A 235 -10.45 4.44 2.22
CA PHE A 235 -9.44 4.14 3.23
C PHE A 235 -9.79 4.66 4.64
N PRO A 236 -10.29 5.91 4.82
CA PRO A 236 -10.74 6.39 6.13
C PRO A 236 -11.88 5.53 6.71
N ALA A 237 -12.87 5.17 5.87
CA ALA A 237 -13.96 4.29 6.26
C ALA A 237 -13.46 2.89 6.68
N TYR A 238 -12.44 2.37 6.00
CA TYR A 238 -11.83 1.10 6.35
C TYR A 238 -11.08 1.14 7.69
N CYS A 239 -10.45 2.27 8.00
CA CYS A 239 -9.85 2.51 9.32
C CYS A 239 -10.93 2.60 10.42
N TRP A 240 -12.01 3.35 10.18
CA TRP A 240 -13.17 3.42 11.07
C TRP A 240 -13.79 2.05 11.34
N LEU A 241 -13.93 1.23 10.30
CA LEU A 241 -14.42 -0.14 10.46
C LEU A 241 -13.53 -0.94 11.42
N SER A 242 -12.21 -0.77 11.37
CA SER A 242 -11.31 -1.41 12.33
C SER A 242 -11.58 -0.96 13.77
N SER A 243 -11.85 0.32 13.99
CA SER A 243 -12.22 0.86 15.30
C SER A 243 -13.56 0.32 15.80
N LEU A 244 -14.53 0.09 14.89
CA LEU A 244 -15.80 -0.57 15.25
C LEU A 244 -15.59 -2.02 15.72
N TYR A 245 -14.69 -2.77 15.07
CA TYR A 245 -14.31 -4.11 15.55
C TYR A 245 -13.75 -4.06 16.97
N GLU A 246 -12.91 -3.08 17.26
CA GLU A 246 -12.33 -2.87 18.60
C GLU A 246 -13.40 -2.51 19.63
N LYS A 247 -14.26 -1.54 19.33
CA LYS A 247 -15.37 -1.09 20.19
C LYS A 247 -16.25 -2.26 20.64
N HIS A 248 -16.54 -3.20 19.74
CA HIS A 248 -17.40 -4.36 20.01
C HIS A 248 -16.64 -5.61 20.48
N GLY A 249 -15.34 -5.50 20.78
CA GLY A 249 -14.54 -6.61 21.29
C GLY A 249 -14.33 -7.76 20.28
N PHE A 250 -14.52 -7.51 18.99
CA PHE A 250 -14.28 -8.50 17.95
C PHE A 250 -12.78 -8.64 17.66
N ARG A 251 -12.38 -9.75 17.03
CA ARG A 251 -10.99 -9.94 16.61
C ARG A 251 -10.60 -8.86 15.59
N TRP A 252 -9.60 -8.07 15.92
CA TRP A 252 -9.11 -6.98 15.08
C TRP A 252 -8.52 -7.48 13.77
N PHE A 253 -8.54 -6.60 12.77
CA PHE A 253 -7.84 -6.77 11.50
C PHE A 253 -6.92 -5.58 11.25
N SER A 254 -5.95 -5.73 10.34
CA SER A 254 -4.98 -4.66 10.04
C SER A 254 -5.49 -3.83 8.86
N ALA A 255 -6.21 -2.74 9.13
CA ALA A 255 -6.59 -1.77 8.09
C ALA A 255 -5.36 -1.13 7.44
N ILE A 256 -4.32 -0.90 8.24
CA ILE A 256 -3.01 -0.42 7.81
C ILE A 256 -2.08 -1.63 7.85
N PRO A 257 -1.75 -2.24 6.69
CA PRO A 257 -0.89 -3.41 6.66
C PRO A 257 0.51 -3.00 7.12
N LEU A 258 1.00 -3.65 8.17
CA LEU A 258 2.41 -3.54 8.53
C LEU A 258 3.22 -4.44 7.58
N PRO A 259 4.47 -4.09 7.26
CA PRO A 259 5.35 -4.95 6.49
C PRO A 259 5.58 -6.27 7.26
N ARG A 260 4.78 -7.31 6.98
CA ARG A 260 4.94 -8.62 7.62
C ARG A 260 5.93 -9.52 6.88
N SER A 261 6.34 -9.15 5.65
CA SER A 261 7.27 -9.97 4.83
C SER A 261 8.04 -9.22 3.74
N LEU A 262 8.08 -7.89 3.75
CA LEU A 262 8.65 -7.10 2.65
C LEU A 262 10.03 -6.57 3.02
N ILE A 263 11.04 -7.46 3.02
CA ILE A 263 12.33 -7.03 2.48
C ILE A 263 11.99 -6.46 1.10
N GLN A 264 12.19 -5.16 0.89
CA GLN A 264 12.04 -4.51 -0.41
C GLN A 264 12.61 -5.43 -1.49
N SER A 265 11.74 -6.06 -2.28
CA SER A 265 12.15 -7.08 -3.25
C SER A 265 13.07 -6.51 -4.31
N HIS A 266 12.99 -5.20 -4.52
CA HIS A 266 13.82 -4.46 -5.44
C HIS A 266 14.29 -3.18 -4.77
N ILE A 267 15.55 -2.82 -5.02
CA ILE A 267 16.13 -1.54 -4.65
C ILE A 267 16.69 -0.94 -5.92
N ARG A 268 16.23 0.27 -6.22
CA ARG A 268 16.69 1.01 -7.40
C ARG A 268 18.00 1.71 -7.06
N ILE A 269 19.03 1.39 -7.82
CA ILE A 269 20.31 2.10 -7.80
C ILE A 269 20.44 2.71 -9.18
N ASP A 270 20.28 4.02 -9.28
CA ASP A 270 20.57 4.77 -10.52
C ASP A 270 22.03 5.22 -10.54
N SER A 271 22.46 5.87 -11.63
CA SER A 271 23.83 6.36 -11.74
C SER A 271 24.19 7.37 -10.63
N LYS A 272 23.23 8.16 -10.15
CA LYS A 272 23.45 9.15 -9.09
C LYS A 272 23.68 8.48 -7.74
N ILE A 273 22.85 7.51 -7.40
CA ILE A 273 23.01 6.68 -6.21
C ILE A 273 24.33 5.92 -6.27
N LEU A 274 24.66 5.35 -7.44
CA LEU A 274 25.89 4.61 -7.67
C LEU A 274 27.12 5.46 -7.37
N TYR A 275 27.24 6.66 -7.98
CA TYR A 275 28.44 7.46 -7.78
C TYR A 275 28.51 8.11 -6.39
N GLN A 276 27.37 8.50 -5.80
CA GLN A 276 27.34 9.17 -4.49
C GLN A 276 27.53 8.21 -3.31
N HIS A 277 26.86 7.06 -3.33
CA HIS A 277 26.79 6.16 -2.16
C HIS A 277 27.65 4.91 -2.29
N ILE A 278 27.92 4.45 -3.52
CA ILE A 278 28.64 3.19 -3.75
C ILE A 278 30.09 3.47 -4.12
N LEU A 279 30.32 4.25 -5.18
CA LEU A 279 31.68 4.63 -5.60
C LEU A 279 32.28 5.70 -4.67
N CYS A 280 31.44 6.58 -4.12
CA CYS A 280 31.83 7.73 -3.29
C CYS A 280 32.75 8.71 -4.04
N ILE A 281 32.41 9.00 -5.30
CA ILE A 281 33.11 9.96 -6.15
C ILE A 281 32.28 11.23 -6.33
N THR A 282 32.92 12.32 -6.75
CA THR A 282 32.25 13.59 -7.04
C THR A 282 31.40 13.51 -8.31
N GLN A 283 30.43 14.42 -8.44
CA GLN A 283 29.64 14.52 -9.67
C GLN A 283 30.52 14.81 -10.89
N ARG A 284 31.55 15.65 -10.76
CA ARG A 284 32.48 15.96 -11.86
C ARG A 284 33.25 14.73 -12.34
N GLU A 285 33.72 13.89 -11.41
CA GLU A 285 34.39 12.63 -11.76
C GLU A 285 33.44 11.64 -12.43
N ALA A 286 32.18 11.58 -11.97
CA ALA A 286 31.17 10.73 -12.58
C ALA A 286 30.74 11.18 -13.98
N GLU A 287 30.73 12.49 -14.24
CA GLU A 287 30.40 13.08 -15.55
C GLU A 287 31.56 13.01 -16.55
N ALA A 288 32.80 12.80 -16.08
CA ALA A 288 33.97 12.65 -16.92
C ALA A 288 34.10 11.28 -17.60
N VAL A 289 33.23 10.33 -17.25
CA VAL A 289 33.22 8.96 -17.79
C VAL A 289 31.84 8.59 -18.31
N GLU A 290 31.80 7.63 -19.24
CA GLU A 290 30.53 7.09 -19.73
C GLU A 290 29.78 6.38 -18.60
N LYS A 291 28.44 6.50 -18.60
CA LYS A 291 27.61 5.92 -17.53
C LYS A 291 27.79 4.41 -17.39
N VAL A 292 28.04 3.73 -18.50
CA VAL A 292 28.29 2.28 -18.50
C VAL A 292 29.55 1.95 -17.71
N ASP A 293 30.60 2.75 -17.84
CA ASP A 293 31.89 2.52 -17.18
C ASP A 293 31.74 2.59 -15.67
N LEU A 294 30.93 3.51 -15.14
CA LEU A 294 30.63 3.57 -13.71
C LEU A 294 30.09 2.24 -13.17
N TRP A 295 29.23 1.56 -13.93
CA TRP A 295 28.71 0.24 -13.56
C TRP A 295 29.74 -0.87 -13.73
N LEU A 296 30.63 -0.79 -14.72
CA LEU A 296 31.73 -1.75 -14.91
C LEU A 296 32.70 -1.73 -13.72
N HIS A 297 32.87 -0.58 -13.07
CA HIS A 297 33.72 -0.46 -11.88
C HIS A 297 33.16 -1.20 -10.67
N VAL A 298 31.84 -1.44 -10.59
CA VAL A 298 31.19 -2.07 -9.43
C VAL A 298 30.78 -3.52 -9.73
N CYS A 299 30.39 -3.81 -10.96
CA CYS A 299 29.90 -5.12 -11.38
C CYS A 299 31.04 -6.11 -11.65
N ASN A 300 30.82 -7.37 -11.28
CA ASN A 300 31.69 -8.46 -11.67
C ASN A 300 31.27 -9.02 -13.03
N LEU A 301 31.93 -8.51 -14.08
CA LEU A 301 31.67 -8.87 -15.48
C LEU A 301 31.97 -10.34 -15.81
N ARG A 302 32.72 -11.04 -14.96
CA ARG A 302 33.05 -12.47 -15.17
C ARG A 302 31.87 -13.40 -14.88
N THR A 303 30.81 -12.88 -14.26
CA THR A 303 29.63 -13.67 -13.90
C THR A 303 28.76 -13.99 -15.11
N LYS A 304 27.95 -15.05 -14.97
CA LYS A 304 26.85 -15.37 -15.90
C LYS A 304 25.83 -14.23 -16.07
N ALA A 305 25.92 -13.17 -15.26
CA ALA A 305 25.08 -11.99 -15.40
C ALA A 305 25.32 -11.25 -16.71
N PHE A 306 26.57 -11.24 -17.17
CA PHE A 306 27.06 -10.43 -18.29
C PHE A 306 27.57 -11.26 -19.47
N ARG A 307 27.37 -12.59 -19.45
CA ARG A 307 27.65 -13.44 -20.62
C ARG A 307 26.48 -13.35 -21.58
N SER A 308 26.75 -13.26 -22.90
CA SER A 308 25.68 -13.35 -23.90
C SER A 308 24.98 -14.70 -23.75
N ARG A 309 23.65 -14.67 -23.85
CA ARG A 309 22.83 -15.88 -23.85
C ARG A 309 22.75 -16.49 -25.24
#